data_AF-A0A519Y0E0-F1
#
_entry.id   AF-A0A519Y0E0-F1
#
_cell.length_a   1.000
_cell.length_b   1.000
_cell.length_c   1.000
_cell.angle_alpha   90.00
_cell.angle_beta   90.00
_cell.angle_gamma   90.00
#
_symmetry.space_group_name_H-M   'P 1'
#
loop_
_entity.id
_entity.type
_entity.pdbx_description
1 polymer ?
#
loop_
_entity_poly.entity_id
_entity_poly.type
_entity_poly.pdbx_seq_one_letter_code
_entity_poly.pdbx_strand_id
1 'polypeptide(L)'
;MKFEMLKDKSSIIKVIGVGGGGGNAVNHMYRQGITGVDFIICNTDAQALEFSPIPNKVQLGASLTEGMGAGSIPEVGKNSAIENIEDIKNMLGPQTKMLFITAGMGGGTGTGASPIIAKAAKELDILTVAIITTPFSFEGKRRKMQADDGLEELKKYVDSYLIISN
;
A
#
# COMPACT_ATOMS: atom_id res chain seq x y z
N MET A 1 7.26 -29.73 30.69
CA MET A 1 6.87 -29.64 29.27
C MET A 1 5.68 -28.69 29.17
N LYS A 2 5.96 -27.39 28.98
CA LYS A 2 4.92 -26.40 28.66
C LYS A 2 4.82 -26.38 27.14
N PHE A 3 3.69 -26.87 26.66
CA PHE A 3 3.24 -26.89 25.28
C PHE A 3 3.53 -25.57 24.56
N GLU A 4 3.91 -25.69 23.29
CA GLU A 4 4.27 -24.65 22.33
C GLU A 4 3.56 -23.31 22.58
N MET A 5 4.35 -22.27 22.90
CA MET A 5 3.87 -20.90 22.76
C MET A 5 3.55 -20.67 21.29
N LEU A 6 2.27 -20.40 21.02
CA LEU A 6 1.70 -19.85 19.79
C LEU A 6 2.72 -18.94 19.08
N LYS A 7 3.44 -19.47 18.09
CA LYS A 7 4.10 -18.62 17.10
C LYS A 7 3.01 -17.77 16.47
N ASP A 8 3.18 -16.45 16.53
CA ASP A 8 2.42 -15.44 15.80
C ASP A 8 1.77 -16.01 14.54
N LYS A 9 0.47 -16.30 14.61
CA LYS A 9 -0.29 -16.65 13.41
C LYS A 9 -0.53 -15.35 12.66
N SER A 10 0.44 -14.96 11.81
CA SER A 10 0.26 -13.88 10.82
C SER A 10 -1.08 -14.11 10.11
N SER A 11 -1.93 -13.08 10.13
CA SER A 11 -3.32 -13.19 9.71
C SER A 11 -3.41 -13.56 8.23
N ILE A 12 -4.46 -14.29 7.87
CA ILE A 12 -4.81 -14.54 6.46
C ILE A 12 -5.30 -13.27 5.76
N ILE A 13 -5.65 -12.22 6.53
CA ILE A 13 -6.06 -10.91 6.02
C ILE A 13 -4.95 -9.91 6.30
N LYS A 14 -4.51 -9.21 5.25
CA LYS A 14 -3.52 -8.15 5.35
C LYS A 14 -4.07 -6.83 4.84
N VAL A 15 -3.66 -5.74 5.46
CA VAL A 15 -4.04 -4.37 5.07
C VAL A 15 -2.76 -3.60 4.79
N ILE A 16 -2.57 -3.19 3.54
CA ILE A 16 -1.37 -2.48 3.08
C ILE A 16 -1.67 -1.02 2.74
N GLY A 17 -0.96 -0.12 3.41
CA GLY A 17 -1.06 1.32 3.20
C GLY A 17 0.03 1.82 2.29
N VAL A 18 -0.34 2.38 1.14
CA VAL A 18 0.61 2.78 0.09
C VAL A 18 0.70 4.30 -0.01
N GLY A 19 1.93 4.82 0.13
CA GLY A 19 2.22 6.24 0.16
C GLY A 19 1.67 6.94 1.41
N GLY A 20 1.71 8.27 1.43
CA GLY A 20 1.31 9.07 2.61
C GLY A 20 -0.16 8.90 3.00
N GLY A 21 -1.09 9.02 2.04
CA GLY A 21 -2.52 8.88 2.31
C GLY A 21 -2.91 7.49 2.79
N GLY A 22 -2.41 6.45 2.13
CA GLY A 22 -2.63 5.06 2.54
C GLY A 22 -2.00 4.77 3.90
N GLY A 23 -0.74 5.15 4.09
CA GLY A 23 -0.03 5.00 5.36
C GLY A 23 -0.75 5.68 6.54
N ASN A 24 -1.28 6.89 6.35
CA ASN A 24 -2.07 7.58 7.37
C ASN A 24 -3.36 6.84 7.74
N ALA A 25 -4.08 6.31 6.75
CA ALA A 25 -5.29 5.52 7.00
C ALA A 25 -4.96 4.24 7.80
N VAL A 26 -3.89 3.52 7.43
CA VAL A 26 -3.48 2.32 8.16
C VAL A 26 -2.97 2.65 9.56
N ASN A 27 -2.21 3.72 9.72
CA ASN A 27 -1.77 4.19 11.03
C ASN A 27 -2.97 4.48 11.95
N HIS A 28 -4.03 5.06 11.42
CA HIS A 28 -5.26 5.31 12.17
C HIS A 28 -5.94 4.00 12.57
N MET A 29 -6.13 3.07 11.62
CA MET A 29 -6.70 1.74 11.89
C MET A 29 -5.94 0.98 12.97
N TYR A 30 -4.60 1.01 12.91
CA TYR A 30 -3.73 0.39 13.91
C TYR A 30 -3.93 1.00 15.31
N ARG A 31 -3.96 2.34 15.41
CA ARG A 31 -4.16 3.05 16.68
C ARG A 31 -5.55 2.84 17.28
N GLN A 32 -6.56 2.55 16.46
CA GLN A 32 -7.90 2.17 16.93
C GLN A 32 -7.95 0.75 17.51
N GLY A 33 -6.85 -0.02 17.42
CA GLY A 33 -6.79 -1.37 17.98
C GLY A 33 -7.55 -2.41 17.16
N ILE A 34 -7.69 -2.20 15.85
CA ILE A 34 -8.28 -3.22 14.96
C ILE A 34 -7.43 -4.49 15.01
N THR A 35 -8.04 -5.61 15.36
CA THR A 35 -7.41 -6.92 15.45
C THR A 35 -7.86 -7.86 14.34
N GLY A 36 -7.11 -8.94 14.10
CA GLY A 36 -7.47 -9.96 13.10
C GLY A 36 -6.96 -9.66 11.69
N VAL A 37 -6.19 -8.60 11.52
CA VAL A 37 -5.50 -8.25 10.28
C VAL A 37 -4.04 -7.92 10.58
N ASP A 38 -3.16 -8.17 9.62
CA ASP A 38 -1.79 -7.66 9.69
C ASP A 38 -1.67 -6.37 8.89
N PHE A 39 -1.18 -5.34 9.54
CA PHE A 39 -0.95 -4.05 8.92
C PHE A 39 0.44 -3.98 8.31
N ILE A 40 0.52 -3.45 7.09
CA ILE A 40 1.75 -3.18 6.35
C ILE A 40 1.71 -1.74 5.85
N ILE A 41 2.85 -1.05 5.85
CA ILE A 41 3.00 0.23 5.16
C ILE A 41 4.09 0.15 4.10
N CYS A 42 3.84 0.79 2.98
CA CYS A 42 4.78 0.91 1.87
C CYS A 42 4.91 2.39 1.50
N ASN A 43 6.11 2.93 1.55
CA ASN A 43 6.35 4.31 1.15
C ASN A 43 7.75 4.49 0.58
N THR A 44 7.91 5.45 -0.32
CA THR A 44 9.23 5.87 -0.82
C THR A 44 9.89 6.89 0.11
N ASP A 45 9.10 7.56 0.94
CA ASP A 45 9.57 8.48 1.98
C ASP A 45 9.94 7.71 3.25
N ALA A 46 11.23 7.70 3.60
CA ALA A 46 11.76 6.99 4.75
C ALA A 46 11.31 7.61 6.09
N GLN A 47 11.17 8.93 6.14
CA GLN A 47 10.71 9.63 7.35
C GLN A 47 9.28 9.24 7.66
N ALA A 48 8.42 9.19 6.64
CA ALA A 48 7.04 8.77 6.79
C ALA A 48 6.91 7.33 7.33
N LEU A 49 7.84 6.44 6.96
CA LEU A 49 7.91 5.08 7.51
C LEU A 49 8.36 5.11 8.97
N GLU A 50 9.40 5.86 9.32
CA GLU A 50 9.93 5.95 10.68
C GLU A 50 8.85 6.38 11.69
N PHE A 51 8.08 7.42 11.37
CA PHE A 51 7.01 7.95 12.24
C PHE A 51 5.79 7.03 12.38
N SER A 52 5.64 6.01 11.52
CA SER A 52 4.50 5.10 11.60
C SER A 52 4.64 4.14 12.79
N PRO A 53 3.54 3.89 13.55
CA PRO A 53 3.51 2.90 14.61
C PRO A 53 3.45 1.45 14.11
N ILE A 54 3.32 1.22 12.80
CA ILE A 54 3.13 -0.11 12.22
C ILE A 54 4.48 -0.84 12.14
N PRO A 55 4.60 -2.06 12.67
CA PRO A 55 5.87 -2.78 12.67
C PRO A 55 6.31 -3.25 11.29
N ASN A 56 5.37 -3.66 10.43
CA ASN A 56 5.68 -4.16 9.09
C ASN A 56 5.79 -3.00 8.11
N LYS A 57 7.04 -2.60 7.79
CA LYS A 57 7.35 -1.46 6.93
C LYS A 57 8.14 -1.93 5.71
N VAL A 58 7.81 -1.40 4.54
CA VAL A 58 8.57 -1.62 3.30
C VAL A 58 8.93 -0.26 2.73
N GLN A 59 10.22 0.04 2.67
CA GLN A 59 10.73 1.20 1.95
C GLN A 59 10.80 0.86 0.47
N LEU A 60 10.12 1.66 -0.35
CA LEU A 60 10.09 1.49 -1.80
C LEU A 60 11.18 2.36 -2.44
N GLY A 61 11.91 1.80 -3.39
CA GLY A 61 12.83 2.53 -4.25
C GLY A 61 13.93 3.25 -3.50
N ALA A 62 14.57 2.58 -2.54
CA ALA A 62 15.65 3.18 -1.74
C ALA A 62 16.80 3.67 -2.64
N SER A 63 17.11 2.94 -3.72
CA SER A 63 18.14 3.36 -4.67
C SER A 63 17.69 4.47 -5.62
N LEU A 64 16.39 4.54 -5.94
CA LEU A 64 15.83 5.54 -6.87
C LEU A 64 15.51 6.88 -6.21
N THR A 65 15.16 6.87 -4.93
CA THR A 65 14.63 8.05 -4.22
C THR A 65 15.51 8.50 -3.07
N GLU A 66 16.50 7.70 -2.66
CA GLU A 66 17.32 7.93 -1.48
C GLU A 66 16.48 8.13 -0.20
N GLY A 67 15.23 7.63 -0.18
CA GLY A 67 14.29 7.83 0.92
C GLY A 67 13.60 9.19 0.97
N MET A 68 13.75 10.04 -0.06
CA MET A 68 13.18 11.39 -0.13
C MET A 68 11.74 11.42 -0.69
N GLY A 69 11.20 10.27 -1.11
CA GLY A 69 9.86 10.18 -1.68
C GLY A 69 9.82 10.31 -3.21
N ALA A 70 8.62 10.11 -3.79
CA ALA A 70 8.42 10.05 -5.24
C ALA A 70 8.15 11.41 -5.92
N GLY A 71 8.24 12.53 -5.20
CA GLY A 71 8.11 13.88 -5.78
C GLY A 71 6.77 14.18 -6.48
N SER A 72 5.68 13.48 -6.13
CA SER A 72 4.39 13.52 -6.85
C SER A 72 4.44 13.05 -8.31
N ILE A 73 5.40 12.17 -8.62
CA ILE A 73 5.58 11.55 -9.94
C ILE A 73 5.19 10.07 -9.83
N PRO A 74 4.04 9.64 -10.42
CA PRO A 74 3.58 8.26 -10.36
C PRO A 74 4.59 7.24 -10.89
N GLU A 75 5.29 7.57 -11.99
CA GLU A 75 6.30 6.66 -12.56
C GLU A 75 7.45 6.37 -11.59
N VAL A 76 7.85 7.34 -10.75
CA VAL A 76 8.84 7.08 -9.70
C VAL A 76 8.28 6.10 -8.69
N GLY A 77 7.05 6.31 -8.20
CA GLY A 77 6.39 5.40 -7.26
C GLY A 77 6.23 3.98 -7.81
N LYS A 78 5.92 3.85 -9.10
CA LYS A 78 5.81 2.57 -9.81
C LYS A 78 7.15 1.84 -9.88
N ASN A 79 8.20 2.52 -10.34
CA ASN A 79 9.54 1.91 -10.44
C ASN A 79 10.09 1.54 -9.06
N SER A 80 9.82 2.36 -8.04
CA SER A 80 10.15 2.05 -6.65
C SER A 80 9.44 0.80 -6.12
N ALA A 81 8.19 0.55 -6.54
CA ALA A 81 7.48 -0.67 -6.19
C ALA A 81 8.00 -1.91 -6.93
N ILE A 82 8.43 -1.74 -8.18
CA ILE A 82 9.05 -2.80 -8.97
C ILE A 82 10.40 -3.22 -8.35
N GLU A 83 11.21 -2.25 -7.93
CA GLU A 83 12.49 -2.50 -7.24
C GLU A 83 12.32 -3.39 -6.01
N ASN A 84 11.29 -3.13 -5.19
CA ASN A 84 11.04 -3.85 -3.94
C ASN A 84 9.91 -4.89 -4.06
N ILE A 85 9.65 -5.42 -5.25
CA ILE A 85 8.52 -6.33 -5.48
C ILE A 85 8.66 -7.64 -4.68
N GLU A 86 9.88 -8.16 -4.54
CA GLU A 86 10.14 -9.36 -3.76
C GLU A 86 9.91 -9.13 -2.26
N ASP A 87 10.28 -7.96 -1.74
CA ASP A 87 10.00 -7.59 -0.35
C ASP A 87 8.49 -7.54 -0.08
N ILE A 88 7.73 -6.98 -1.02
CA ILE A 88 6.26 -6.94 -0.96
C ILE A 88 5.70 -8.37 -0.96
N LYS A 89 6.13 -9.23 -1.90
CA LYS A 89 5.67 -10.63 -2.00
C LYS A 89 5.99 -11.42 -0.73
N ASN A 90 7.19 -11.24 -0.17
CA ASN A 90 7.60 -11.86 1.09
C ASN A 90 6.75 -11.39 2.27
N MET A 91 6.40 -10.10 2.32
CA MET A 91 5.54 -9.53 3.36
C MET A 91 4.10 -10.04 3.28
N LEU A 92 3.59 -10.29 2.07
CA LEU A 92 2.30 -10.94 1.87
C LEU A 92 2.36 -12.39 2.34
N GLY A 93 3.40 -13.13 1.98
CA GLY A 93 3.61 -14.50 2.43
C GLY A 93 2.54 -15.50 1.94
N PRO A 94 2.78 -16.81 2.12
CA PRO A 94 1.98 -17.86 1.49
C PRO A 94 0.59 -18.07 2.12
N GLN A 95 0.37 -17.57 3.33
CA GLN A 95 -0.89 -17.75 4.08
C GLN A 95 -1.94 -16.67 3.81
N THR A 96 -1.57 -15.58 3.13
CA THR A 96 -2.51 -14.50 2.84
C THR A 96 -3.57 -14.99 1.87
N LYS A 97 -4.83 -14.76 2.23
CA LYS A 97 -6.01 -15.07 1.43
C LYS A 97 -6.71 -13.80 0.96
N MET A 98 -6.56 -12.72 1.70
CA MET A 98 -7.18 -11.45 1.37
C MET A 98 -6.23 -10.27 1.64
N LEU A 99 -6.13 -9.37 0.67
CA LEU A 99 -5.35 -8.14 0.76
C LEU A 99 -6.26 -6.93 0.57
N PHE A 100 -6.25 -6.03 1.55
CA PHE A 100 -6.81 -4.69 1.40
C PHE A 100 -5.70 -3.70 1.08
N ILE A 101 -5.78 -3.07 -0.09
CA ILE A 101 -4.86 -2.00 -0.49
C ILE A 101 -5.52 -0.67 -0.19
N THR A 102 -4.92 0.16 0.66
CA THR A 102 -5.37 1.54 0.85
C THR A 102 -4.35 2.54 0.32
N ALA A 103 -4.82 3.47 -0.50
CA ALA A 103 -3.98 4.47 -1.14
C ALA A 103 -4.75 5.78 -1.37
N GLY A 104 -4.01 6.89 -1.29
CA GLY A 104 -4.49 8.19 -1.78
C GLY A 104 -4.01 8.41 -3.21
N MET A 105 -4.96 8.55 -4.14
CA MET A 105 -4.66 8.74 -5.55
C MET A 105 -4.29 10.19 -5.88
N GLY A 106 -3.54 10.34 -6.97
CA GLY A 106 -3.04 11.63 -7.46
C GLY A 106 -1.70 12.06 -6.87
N GLY A 107 -1.15 11.31 -5.91
CA GLY A 107 0.26 11.47 -5.49
C GLY A 107 1.23 10.74 -6.41
N GLY A 108 2.50 10.62 -5.99
CA GLY A 108 3.50 9.80 -6.67
C GLY A 108 3.44 8.34 -6.21
N THR A 109 3.74 8.11 -4.93
CA THR A 109 3.88 6.76 -4.37
C THR A 109 2.59 5.96 -4.40
N GLY A 110 1.49 6.50 -3.85
CA GLY A 110 0.19 5.80 -3.81
C GLY A 110 -0.26 5.40 -5.22
N THR A 111 -0.40 6.39 -6.10
CA THR A 111 -0.83 6.23 -7.50
C THR A 111 0.02 5.23 -8.28
N GLY A 112 1.35 5.31 -8.17
CA GLY A 112 2.26 4.49 -8.97
C GLY A 112 2.50 3.10 -8.41
N ALA A 113 2.60 2.97 -7.08
CA ALA A 113 2.94 1.71 -6.42
C ALA A 113 1.72 0.81 -6.20
N SER A 114 0.53 1.37 -5.96
CA SER A 114 -0.65 0.55 -5.65
C SER A 114 -1.01 -0.45 -6.76
N PRO A 115 -0.95 -0.12 -8.07
CA PRO A 115 -1.23 -1.09 -9.14
C PRO A 115 -0.20 -2.22 -9.19
N ILE A 116 1.07 -1.92 -8.91
CA ILE A 116 2.15 -2.93 -8.88
C ILE A 116 1.95 -3.91 -7.72
N ILE A 117 1.58 -3.40 -6.55
CA ILE A 117 1.26 -4.23 -5.38
C ILE A 117 0.03 -5.11 -5.67
N ALA A 118 -1.03 -4.53 -6.26
CA ALA A 118 -2.21 -5.29 -6.66
C ALA A 118 -1.89 -6.39 -7.66
N LYS A 119 -1.05 -6.10 -8.65
CA LYS A 119 -0.60 -7.08 -9.63
C LYS A 119 0.14 -8.24 -8.96
N ALA A 120 1.06 -7.96 -8.04
CA ALA A 120 1.76 -9.01 -7.30
C ALA A 120 0.81 -9.85 -6.44
N ALA A 121 -0.17 -9.24 -5.78
CA ALA A 121 -1.18 -9.98 -5.01
C ALA A 121 -2.02 -10.90 -5.90
N LYS A 122 -2.42 -10.42 -7.10
CA LYS A 122 -3.14 -11.21 -8.10
C LYS A 122 -2.31 -12.38 -8.65
N GLU A 123 -1.01 -12.18 -8.88
CA GLU A 123 -0.07 -13.26 -9.27
C GLU A 123 0.05 -14.34 -8.18
N LEU A 124 -0.17 -13.97 -6.92
CA LEU A 124 -0.15 -14.88 -5.77
C LEU A 124 -1.53 -15.49 -5.45
N ASP A 125 -2.54 -15.26 -6.30
CA ASP A 125 -3.92 -15.75 -6.11
C ASP A 125 -4.56 -15.26 -4.78
N ILE A 126 -4.28 -14.01 -4.42
CA ILE A 126 -4.84 -13.36 -3.22
C ILE A 126 -6.05 -12.51 -3.63
N LEU A 127 -7.18 -12.69 -2.92
CA LEU A 127 -8.36 -11.83 -3.08
C LEU A 127 -8.01 -10.38 -2.73
N THR A 128 -8.00 -9.50 -3.72
CA THR A 128 -7.46 -8.15 -3.59
C THR A 128 -8.57 -7.11 -3.69
N VAL A 129 -8.74 -6.34 -2.62
CA VAL A 129 -9.71 -5.24 -2.53
C VAL A 129 -8.99 -3.92 -2.36
N ALA A 130 -9.24 -2.95 -3.23
CA ALA A 130 -8.69 -1.61 -3.11
C ALA A 130 -9.66 -0.63 -2.44
N ILE A 131 -9.19 0.14 -1.47
CA ILE A 131 -9.92 1.22 -0.80
C ILE A 131 -9.15 2.51 -1.06
N ILE A 132 -9.61 3.30 -2.02
CA ILE A 132 -8.84 4.44 -2.54
C ILE A 132 -9.60 5.74 -2.39
N THR A 133 -8.86 6.80 -2.13
CA THR A 133 -9.38 8.17 -2.08
C THR A 133 -8.95 8.93 -3.32
N THR A 134 -9.85 9.73 -3.90
CA THR A 134 -9.51 10.69 -4.96
C THR A 134 -9.14 12.04 -4.34
N PRO A 135 -8.31 12.86 -5.02
CA PRO A 135 -7.98 14.19 -4.52
C PRO A 135 -9.21 15.11 -4.50
N PHE A 136 -9.22 16.08 -3.59
CA PHE A 136 -10.23 17.14 -3.57
C PHE A 136 -10.16 17.97 -4.85
N SER A 137 -11.30 18.56 -5.25
CA SER A 137 -11.37 19.41 -6.44
C SER A 137 -10.41 20.61 -6.43
N PHE A 138 -10.03 21.11 -5.25
CA PHE A 138 -9.10 22.24 -5.09
C PHE A 138 -7.61 21.86 -5.20
N GLU A 139 -7.25 20.57 -5.22
CA GLU A 139 -5.85 20.12 -5.28
C GLU A 139 -5.24 20.18 -6.69
N GLY A 140 -6.02 20.64 -7.66
CA GLY A 140 -5.57 20.95 -9.01
C GLY A 140 -5.76 19.82 -10.03
N LYS A 141 -5.87 20.22 -11.30
CA LYS A 141 -6.19 19.32 -12.42
C LYS A 141 -5.15 18.21 -12.62
N ARG A 142 -3.86 18.51 -12.40
CA ARG A 142 -2.78 17.52 -12.56
C ARG A 142 -2.96 16.35 -11.59
N ARG A 143 -3.28 16.64 -10.33
CA ARG A 143 -3.48 15.63 -9.29
C ARG A 143 -4.66 14.73 -9.62
N LYS A 144 -5.76 15.33 -10.10
CA LYS A 144 -6.94 14.60 -10.56
C LYS A 144 -6.64 13.68 -11.74
N MET A 145 -5.95 14.17 -12.77
CA MET A 145 -5.57 13.36 -13.93
C MET A 145 -4.68 12.17 -13.52
N GLN A 146 -3.67 12.41 -12.68
CA GLN A 146 -2.83 11.33 -12.14
C GLN A 146 -3.65 10.31 -11.35
N ALA A 147 -4.65 10.76 -10.60
CA ALA A 147 -5.53 9.88 -9.85
C ALA A 147 -6.39 9.01 -10.78
N ASP A 148 -6.97 9.60 -11.81
CA ASP A 148 -7.79 8.89 -12.79
C ASP A 148 -6.96 7.83 -13.54
N ASP A 149 -5.76 8.19 -14.01
CA ASP A 149 -4.85 7.28 -14.71
C ASP A 149 -4.40 6.11 -13.81
N GLY A 150 -4.00 6.40 -12.56
CA GLY A 150 -3.58 5.38 -11.61
C GLY A 150 -4.72 4.46 -11.17
N LEU A 151 -5.94 5.00 -11.08
CA LEU A 151 -7.14 4.22 -10.80
C LEU A 151 -7.47 3.27 -11.96
N GLU A 152 -7.41 3.73 -13.21
CA GLU A 152 -7.63 2.87 -14.39
C GLU A 152 -6.60 1.74 -14.46
N GLU A 153 -5.34 2.01 -14.09
CA GLU A 153 -4.33 0.97 -14.00
C GLU A 153 -4.61 -0.02 -12.86
N LEU A 154 -4.96 0.47 -11.66
CA LEU A 154 -5.24 -0.36 -10.49
C LEU A 154 -6.41 -1.32 -10.74
N LYS A 155 -7.48 -0.86 -11.40
CA LYS A 155 -8.69 -1.65 -11.71
C LYS A 155 -8.40 -2.95 -12.46
N LYS A 156 -7.30 -3.02 -13.21
CA LYS A 156 -6.91 -4.23 -13.97
C LYS A 156 -6.48 -5.38 -13.05
N TYR A 157 -6.03 -5.06 -11.84
CA TYR A 157 -5.33 -5.99 -10.96
C TYR A 157 -6.08 -6.30 -9.66
N VAL A 158 -7.20 -5.63 -9.38
CA VAL A 158 -8.01 -5.87 -8.17
C VAL A 158 -9.28 -6.63 -8.51
N ASP A 159 -9.79 -7.40 -7.54
CA ASP A 159 -11.08 -8.10 -7.68
C ASP A 159 -12.25 -7.17 -7.36
N SER A 160 -12.03 -6.22 -6.46
CA SER A 160 -13.00 -5.18 -6.10
C SER A 160 -12.31 -3.89 -5.70
N TYR A 161 -13.02 -2.77 -5.82
CA TYR A 161 -12.52 -1.47 -5.39
C TYR A 161 -13.64 -0.59 -4.82
N LEU A 162 -13.32 0.16 -3.78
CA LEU A 162 -14.14 1.20 -3.17
C LEU A 162 -13.47 2.55 -3.39
N ILE A 163 -14.18 3.47 -4.02
CA ILE A 163 -13.72 4.84 -4.25
C ILE A 163 -14.40 5.77 -3.26
N ILE A 164 -13.60 6.52 -2.51
CA ILE A 164 -14.05 7.59 -1.64
C ILE A 164 -13.70 8.92 -2.32
N SER A 165 -14.72 9.64 -2.79
CA SER A 165 -14.54 10.97 -3.39
C SER A 165 -14.41 12.02 -2.31
N ASN A 166 -13.23 12.65 -2.23
CA ASN A 166 -13.01 13.83 -1.39
C ASN A 166 -13.47 15.12 -2.08
#